data_AF-A0A535PDK1-F1
#
_entry.id   AF-A0A535PDK1-F1
#
_cell.length_a   1.000
_cell.length_b   1.000
_cell.length_c   1.000
_cell.angle_alpha   90.00
_cell.angle_beta   90.00
_cell.angle_gamma   90.00
#
_symmetry.space_group_name_H-M   'P 1'
#
loop_
_entity.id
_entity.type
_entity.pdbx_description
1 polymer ?
#
loop_
_entity_poly.entity_id
_entity_poly.type
_entity_poly.pdbx_seq_one_letter_code
_entity_poly.pdbx_strand_id
1 'polypeptide(L)'
;MKSVYAGRFYPSGLRGRLPRLLEKLMVKRLGAVPGIARVQLADLRFAWLMTRLFQHVYMGRRVTLTVVQREMVATVVNGLIGGAP
;
A
#
# COMPACT_ATOMS: atom_id res chain seq x y z
N MET A 1 -17.58 -12.25 17.45
CA MET A 1 -17.74 -10.93 16.78
C MET A 1 -17.25 -11.06 15.33
N LYS A 2 -18.18 -11.10 14.36
CA LYS A 2 -17.81 -11.08 12.93
C LYS A 2 -17.46 -9.63 12.56
N SER A 3 -16.25 -9.41 12.07
CA SER A 3 -15.76 -8.10 11.65
C SER A 3 -16.64 -7.54 10.52
N VAL A 4 -17.47 -6.56 10.86
CA VAL A 4 -18.43 -5.89 9.96
C VAL A 4 -17.73 -4.97 8.94
N TYR A 5 -16.41 -4.81 9.01
CA TYR A 5 -15.65 -3.88 8.15
C TYR A 5 -14.97 -4.55 6.94
N ALA A 6 -15.08 -5.87 6.77
CA ALA A 6 -14.39 -6.58 5.68
C ALA A 6 -15.03 -6.41 4.29
N GLY A 7 -16.23 -5.82 4.18
CA GLY A 7 -17.07 -5.97 2.99
C GLY A 7 -17.49 -4.71 2.23
N ARG A 8 -17.16 -3.50 2.69
CA ARG A 8 -17.86 -2.30 2.16
C ARG A 8 -17.06 -1.37 1.25
N PHE A 9 -15.72 -1.49 1.17
CA PHE A 9 -14.94 -0.57 0.34
C PHE A 9 -14.39 -1.18 -0.95
N TYR A 10 -13.94 -2.44 -0.98
CA TYR A 10 -13.65 -3.17 -2.23
C TYR A 10 -13.75 -4.68 -1.96
N PRO A 11 -14.66 -5.43 -2.61
CA PRO A 11 -14.67 -6.89 -2.45
C PRO A 11 -13.34 -7.44 -2.99
N SER A 12 -12.92 -8.59 -2.48
CA SER A 12 -11.84 -9.45 -2.99
C SER A 12 -12.16 -10.00 -4.41
N GLY A 13 -12.56 -9.11 -5.31
CA GLY A 13 -13.05 -9.34 -6.66
C GLY A 13 -12.02 -8.94 -7.72
N LEU A 14 -10.72 -9.02 -7.40
CA LEU A 14 -9.66 -8.81 -8.37
C LEU A 14 -9.82 -9.79 -9.54
N ARG A 15 -10.15 -9.23 -10.71
CA ARG A 15 -10.26 -9.98 -11.96
C ARG A 15 -8.88 -10.07 -12.60
N GLY A 16 -8.47 -11.29 -12.98
CA GLY A 16 -7.19 -11.55 -13.64
C GLY A 16 -6.24 -12.41 -12.81
N ARG A 17 -5.37 -13.16 -13.49
CA ARG A 17 -4.41 -14.08 -12.87
C ARG A 17 -3.29 -13.34 -12.14
N LEU A 18 -2.82 -12.22 -12.70
CA LEU A 18 -1.73 -11.40 -12.17
C LEU A 18 -2.06 -10.74 -10.83
N PRO A 19 -3.18 -9.99 -10.68
CA PRO A 19 -3.54 -9.38 -9.40
C PRO A 19 -3.69 -10.40 -8.26
N ARG A 20 -4.26 -11.58 -8.54
CA ARG A 20 -4.40 -12.67 -7.56
C ARG A 20 -3.06 -13.28 -7.15
N LEU A 21 -2.11 -13.39 -8.09
CA LEU A 21 -0.77 -13.87 -7.78
C LEU A 21 -0.05 -12.87 -6.88
N LEU A 22 -0.12 -11.58 -7.19
CA LEU A 22 0.44 -10.51 -6.37
C LEU A 22 -0.17 -10.48 -4.96
N GLU A 23 -1.49 -10.62 -4.86
CA GLU A 23 -2.19 -10.71 -3.58
C GLU A 23 -1.65 -11.87 -2.72
N LYS A 24 -1.52 -13.07 -3.31
CA LYS A 24 -0.95 -14.24 -2.62
C LYS A 24 0.49 -14.02 -2.16
N LEU A 25 1.32 -13.38 -3.00
CA LEU A 25 2.70 -13.07 -2.64
C LEU A 25 2.77 -12.06 -1.49
N MET A 26 1.89 -11.06 -1.47
CA MET A 26 1.80 -10.08 -0.39
C MET A 26 1.35 -10.73 0.92
N VAL A 27 0.33 -11.59 0.90
CA VAL A 27 -0.08 -12.36 2.09
C VAL A 27 1.07 -13.24 2.59
N LYS A 28 1.79 -13.92 1.69
CA LYS A 28 2.93 -14.75 2.09
C LYS A 28 4.07 -13.96 2.74
N ARG A 29 4.31 -12.71 2.30
CA ARG A 29 5.43 -11.88 2.79
C ARG A 29 5.08 -11.01 4.00
N LEU A 30 3.84 -10.52 4.07
CA LEU A 30 3.40 -9.52 5.05
C LEU A 30 2.33 -10.07 6.01
N GLY A 31 1.87 -11.32 5.83
CA GLY A 31 0.78 -11.93 6.60
C GLY A 31 -0.62 -11.44 6.21
N ALA A 32 -0.72 -10.27 5.57
CA ALA A 32 -1.98 -9.67 5.11
C ALA A 32 -1.78 -8.81 3.86
N VAL A 33 -2.89 -8.46 3.20
CA VAL A 33 -2.90 -7.49 2.09
C VAL A 33 -3.12 -6.10 2.66
N PRO A 34 -2.16 -5.16 2.52
CA PRO A 34 -2.34 -3.77 2.96
C PRO A 34 -3.56 -3.12 2.29
N GLY A 35 -4.23 -2.21 2.99
CA GLY A 35 -5.41 -1.53 2.46
C GLY A 35 -5.14 -0.81 1.14
N ILE A 36 -4.03 -0.07 1.05
CA ILE A 36 -3.61 0.62 -0.17
C ILE A 36 -3.30 -0.34 -1.33
N ALA A 37 -2.80 -1.54 -1.03
CA ALA A 37 -2.49 -2.55 -2.04
C ALA A 37 -3.77 -3.06 -2.72
N ARG A 38 -4.90 -3.13 -2.00
CA ARG A 38 -6.19 -3.51 -2.60
C ARG A 38 -6.65 -2.49 -3.65
N VAL A 39 -6.43 -1.20 -3.40
CA VAL A 39 -6.71 -0.12 -4.35
C VAL A 39 -5.78 -0.21 -5.56
N GLN A 40 -4.49 -0.43 -5.33
CA GLN A 40 -3.49 -0.58 -6.39
C GLN A 40 -3.77 -1.81 -7.27
N LEU A 41 -4.11 -2.95 -6.68
CA LEU A 41 -4.36 -4.18 -7.45
C LEU A 41 -5.60 -4.10 -8.35
N ALA A 42 -6.53 -3.18 -8.08
CA ALA A 42 -7.70 -2.94 -8.93
C ALA A 42 -7.32 -2.34 -10.29
N ASP A 43 -6.24 -1.55 -10.36
CA ASP A 43 -5.69 -1.02 -11.60
C ASP A 43 -4.15 -1.09 -11.58
N LEU A 44 -3.59 -2.03 -12.35
CA LEU A 44 -2.15 -2.24 -12.43
C LEU A 44 -1.39 -1.06 -13.05
N ARG A 45 -2.03 -0.24 -13.90
CA ARG A 45 -1.39 0.97 -14.43
C ARG A 45 -1.24 2.00 -13.32
N PHE A 46 -2.28 2.18 -12.53
CA PHE A 46 -2.23 3.03 -11.33
C PHE A 46 -1.21 2.51 -10.32
N ALA A 47 -1.19 1.20 -10.04
CA ALA A 47 -0.19 0.59 -9.16
C ALA A 47 1.24 0.86 -9.62
N TRP A 48 1.50 0.76 -10.92
CA TRP A 48 2.82 1.01 -11.48
C TRP A 48 3.24 2.48 -11.33
N LEU A 49 2.35 3.42 -11.64
CA LEU A 49 2.63 4.86 -11.47
C LEU A 49 2.88 5.21 -10.00
N MET A 50 2.04 4.73 -9.09
CA MET A 50 2.22 4.93 -7.64
C MET A 50 3.53 4.34 -7.14
N THR A 51 3.91 3.14 -7.62
CA THR A 51 5.18 2.51 -7.27
C THR A 51 6.37 3.34 -7.74
N ARG A 52 6.32 3.88 -8.97
CA ARG A 52 7.37 4.75 -9.49
C ARG A 52 7.50 6.04 -8.69
N LEU A 53 6.38 6.66 -8.35
CA LEU A 53 6.35 7.87 -7.52
C LEU A 53 6.94 7.58 -6.13
N PHE A 54 6.49 6.51 -5.49
CA PHE A 54 7.00 6.09 -4.18
C PHE A 54 8.51 5.80 -4.24
N GLN A 55 8.98 5.08 -5.27
CA GLN A 55 10.40 4.83 -5.43
C GLN A 55 11.21 6.12 -5.64
N HIS A 56 10.67 7.08 -6.40
CA HIS A 56 11.35 8.34 -6.65
C HIS A 56 11.46 9.21 -5.39
N VAL A 57 10.35 9.33 -4.64
CA VAL A 57 10.25 10.21 -3.45
C VAL A 57 10.86 9.55 -2.21
N TYR A 58 10.60 8.26 -2.00
CA TYR A 58 10.94 7.57 -0.76
C TYR A 58 12.24 6.76 -0.84
N MET A 59 12.51 6.13 -1.99
CA MET A 59 13.70 5.27 -2.19
C MET A 59 14.77 5.90 -3.11
N GLY A 60 14.57 7.14 -3.55
CA GLY A 60 15.49 7.80 -4.45
C GLY A 60 16.88 7.95 -3.81
N ARG A 61 17.94 7.68 -4.59
CA ARG A 61 19.35 7.83 -4.14
C ARG A 61 19.72 9.24 -3.68
N ARG A 62 18.90 10.24 -3.99
CA ARG A 62 19.11 11.65 -3.59
C ARG A 62 18.46 12.01 -2.25
N VAL A 63 17.73 11.08 -1.62
CA VAL A 63 17.11 11.34 -0.33
C VAL A 63 18.15 11.20 0.77
N THR A 64 18.50 12.34 1.38
CA THR A 64 19.50 12.47 2.45
C THR A 64 19.05 11.87 3.78
N LEU A 65 17.76 11.58 3.93
CA LEU A 65 17.18 11.00 5.15
C LEU A 65 17.36 9.48 5.21
N THR A 66 17.62 8.96 6.40
CA THR A 66 17.61 7.51 6.66
C THR A 66 16.20 6.94 6.52
N VAL A 67 16.08 5.61 6.40
CA VAL A 67 14.77 4.94 6.33
C VAL A 67 13.92 5.28 7.56
N VAL A 68 14.50 5.26 8.75
CA VAL A 68 13.77 5.57 10.00
C VAL A 68 13.31 7.03 10.01
N GLN A 69 14.16 7.98 9.61
CA GLN A 69 13.78 9.39 9.54
C GLN A 69 12.65 9.64 8.54
N ARG A 70 12.65 8.92 7.42
CA ARG A 70 11.54 9.00 6.45
C ARG A 70 10.24 8.48 7.03
N GLU A 71 10.27 7.37 7.77
CA GLU A 71 9.09 6.85 8.47
C GLU A 71 8.60 7.85 9.53
N MET A 72 9.51 8.48 10.29
CA MET A 72 9.11 9.50 11.27
C MET A 72 8.37 10.67 10.62
N VAL A 73 8.88 11.17 9.48
CA VAL A 73 8.20 12.22 8.70
C VAL A 73 6.85 11.72 8.19
N ALA A 74 6.79 10.51 7.64
CA ALA A 74 5.54 9.93 7.13
C ALA A 74 4.49 9.80 8.25
N THR A 75 4.88 9.36 9.45
CA THR A 75 4.00 9.24 10.60
C THR A 75 3.47 10.59 11.07
N VAL A 76 4.33 11.61 11.17
CA VAL A 76 3.92 12.97 11.56
C VAL A 76 2.95 13.54 10.53
N VAL A 77 3.29 13.45 9.24
CA VAL A 77 2.44 13.95 8.15
C VAL A 77 1.11 13.20 8.11
N ASN A 78 1.09 11.88 8.30
CA ASN A 78 -0.14 11.10 8.41
C ASN A 78 -1.00 11.61 9.58
N GLY A 79 -0.40 11.87 10.75
CA GLY A 79 -1.11 12.46 11.88
C GLY A 79 -1.72 13.84 11.57
N LEU A 80 -1.00 14.70 10.84
CA LEU A 80 -1.47 16.03 10.45
C LEU A 80 -2.65 15.99 9.47
N ILE A 81 -2.68 14.99 8.58
CA ILE A 81 -3.74 14.84 7.57
C ILE A 81 -4.91 13.98 8.11
N GLY A 82 -4.84 13.53 9.36
CA GLY A 82 -5.86 12.67 9.99
C GLY A 82 -5.84 11.21 9.49
N GLY A 83 -4.71 10.76 8.95
CA GLY A 83 -4.46 9.35 8.63
C GLY A 83 -4.29 8.50 9.89
N ALA A 84 -4.71 7.23 9.82
CA ALA A 84 -4.50 6.27 10.91
C ALA A 84 -3.00 5.87 11.01
N PRO A 85 -2.46 5.71 12.23
CA PRO A 85 -1.10 5.21 12.47
C PRO A 85 -0.93 3.73 12.08
#